data_AF-A0A9C8K9J9-F1
#
_entry.id   AF-A0A9C8K9J9-F1
#
_cell.length_a   1.000
_cell.length_b   1.000
_cell.length_c   1.000
_cell.angle_alpha   90.00
_cell.angle_beta   90.00
_cell.angle_gamma   90.00
#
_symmetry.space_group_name_H-M   'P 1'
#
loop_
_entity.id
_entity.type
_entity.pdbx_description
1 polymer ?
#
loop_
_entity_poly.entity_id
_entity_poly.type
_entity_poly.pdbx_seq_one_letter_code
_entity_poly.pdbx_strand_id
1 'polypeptide(L)'
;MHLQIPREPYLLMCTLIFVFSACNKREKIQNYVLDGSFEKWHPITLTFDGPQISETDADNPFLNYALQVDFQNGKDLYTVHGFYAADGDAAETSAN
;
A
#
# COMPACT_ATOMS: atom_id res chain seq x y z
N MET A 1 12.77 -56.61 16.80
CA MET A 1 13.72 -55.57 17.25
C MET A 1 13.05 -54.23 17.05
N HIS A 2 12.24 -53.78 18.02
CA HIS A 2 11.58 -52.47 17.97
C HIS A 2 12.52 -51.45 18.61
N LEU A 3 13.18 -50.62 17.79
CA LEU A 3 13.94 -49.47 18.29
C LEU A 3 12.95 -48.41 18.79
N GLN A 4 12.82 -48.27 20.10
CA GLN A 4 12.12 -47.14 20.72
C GLN A 4 13.04 -45.93 20.73
N ILE A 5 12.83 -45.02 19.77
CA ILE A 5 13.53 -43.75 19.68
C ILE A 5 12.99 -42.82 20.80
N PRO A 6 13.83 -42.25 21.69
CA PRO A 6 13.38 -41.37 22.76
C PRO A 6 12.79 -40.07 22.18
N ARG A 7 11.59 -39.68 22.65
CA ARG A 7 10.79 -38.56 22.12
C ARG A 7 11.16 -37.17 22.68
N GLU A 8 11.92 -37.14 23.77
CA GLU A 8 12.37 -35.93 24.48
C GLU A 8 13.28 -34.98 23.66
N PRO A 9 14.29 -35.42 22.88
CA PRO A 9 15.17 -34.51 22.14
C PRO A 9 14.47 -33.85 20.95
N TYR A 10 13.45 -34.49 20.38
CA TYR A 10 12.67 -33.95 19.26
C TYR A 10 11.73 -32.82 19.72
N LEU A 11 11.18 -32.92 20.93
CA LEU A 11 10.31 -31.87 21.50
C LEU A 11 11.08 -30.57 21.75
N LEU A 12 12.30 -30.68 22.31
CA LEU A 12 13.18 -29.54 22.58
C LEU A 12 13.68 -28.89 21.26
N MET A 13 13.98 -29.70 20.25
CA MET A 13 14.35 -29.25 18.92
C MET A 13 13.20 -28.52 18.21
N CYS A 14 11.96 -29.03 18.33
CA CYS A 14 10.76 -28.36 17.79
C CYS A 14 10.49 -27.00 18.45
N THR A 15 10.71 -26.86 19.77
CA THR A 15 10.54 -25.59 20.47
C THR A 15 11.57 -24.53 20.05
N LEU A 16 12.81 -24.93 19.79
CA LEU A 16 13.87 -24.02 19.31
C LEU A 16 13.57 -23.49 17.90
N ILE A 17 13.05 -24.32 17.00
CA ILE A 17 12.67 -23.92 15.64
C ILE A 17 11.51 -22.91 15.65
N PHE A 18 10.54 -23.08 16.56
CA PHE A 18 9.39 -22.17 16.68
C PHE A 18 9.78 -20.75 17.15
N VAL A 19 10.83 -20.62 17.97
CA VAL A 19 11.33 -19.33 18.47
C VAL A 19 12.04 -18.52 17.37
N PHE A 20 12.73 -19.18 16.44
CA PHE A 20 13.46 -18.50 15.36
C PHE A 20 12.55 -17.94 14.24
N SER A 21 11.34 -18.47 14.05
CA SER A 21 10.41 -18.00 13.01
C SER A 21 9.53 -16.81 13.42
N ALA A 22 9.64 -16.31 14.66
CA ALA A 22 8.74 -15.28 15.19
C ALA A 22 9.03 -13.84 14.69
N CYS A 23 10.13 -13.61 13.96
CA CYS A 23 10.50 -12.29 13.47
C CYS A 23 10.44 -12.19 11.94
N ASN A 24 9.23 -12.36 11.39
CA ASN A 24 8.97 -11.98 10.00
C ASN A 24 8.70 -10.48 9.94
N LYS A 25 9.60 -9.72 9.30
CA LYS A 25 9.32 -8.31 8.98
C LYS A 25 8.15 -8.29 8.00
N ARG A 26 7.08 -7.57 8.33
CA ARG A 26 5.99 -7.31 7.38
C ARG A 26 6.54 -6.39 6.30
N GLU A 27 6.68 -6.90 5.08
CA GLU A 27 6.92 -6.06 3.93
C GLU A 27 5.68 -5.22 3.68
N LYS A 28 5.81 -3.90 3.79
CA LYS A 28 4.74 -2.97 3.46
C LYS A 28 4.75 -2.83 1.94
N ILE A 29 3.85 -3.54 1.26
CA ILE A 29 3.68 -3.38 -0.19
C ILE A 29 3.14 -1.95 -0.41
N GLN A 30 3.97 -1.10 -0.99
CA GLN A 30 3.61 0.27 -1.34
C GLN A 30 3.10 0.26 -2.79
N ASN A 31 1.77 0.32 -2.96
CA ASN A 31 1.13 0.43 -4.28
C ASN A 31 0.88 1.91 -4.60
N TYR A 32 1.95 2.64 -4.88
CA TYR A 32 1.87 3.99 -5.43
C TYR A 32 3.13 4.30 -6.24
N VAL A 33 3.00 5.16 -7.24
CA VAL A 33 4.12 5.73 -7.99
C VAL A 33 4.40 7.12 -7.43
N LEU A 34 5.66 7.41 -7.13
CA LEU A 34 6.13 8.72 -6.69
C LEU A 34 7.05 9.30 -7.74
N ASP A 35 6.72 10.49 -8.24
CA ASP A 35 7.48 11.21 -9.26
C ASP A 35 7.68 12.69 -8.87
N GLY A 36 8.60 13.38 -9.55
CA GLY A 36 8.93 14.80 -9.34
C GLY A 36 10.31 15.06 -8.75
N SER A 37 10.57 16.34 -8.41
CA SER A 37 11.84 16.78 -7.82
C SER A 37 11.72 16.91 -6.31
N PHE A 38 12.65 16.31 -5.55
CA PHE A 38 12.71 16.40 -4.09
C PHE A 38 13.46 17.64 -3.61
N GLU A 39 13.11 18.78 -4.20
CA GLU A 39 13.64 20.10 -3.85
C GLU A 39 12.54 20.96 -3.22
N LYS A 40 12.93 21.95 -2.41
CA LYS A 40 11.96 22.82 -1.74
C LYS A 40 11.16 23.60 -2.77
N TRP A 41 9.83 23.60 -2.61
CA TRP A 41 8.87 24.30 -3.48
C TRP A 41 8.69 23.70 -4.87
N HIS A 42 9.22 22.50 -5.10
CA HIS A 42 8.92 21.74 -6.30
C HIS A 42 7.79 20.75 -6.01
N PRO A 43 6.87 20.54 -6.97
CA PRO A 43 5.81 19.56 -6.81
C PRO A 43 6.39 18.15 -6.87
N ILE A 44 5.74 17.27 -6.11
CA ILE A 44 5.85 15.82 -6.25
C ILE A 44 4.47 15.26 -6.55
N THR A 45 4.42 14.17 -7.30
CA THR A 45 3.18 13.50 -7.69
C THR A 45 3.15 12.11 -7.06
N LEU A 46 2.10 11.83 -6.32
CA LEU A 46 1.79 10.50 -5.80
C LEU A 46 0.58 9.95 -6.55
N THR A 47 0.80 8.88 -7.32
CA THR A 47 -0.23 8.20 -8.10
C THR A 47 -0.58 6.88 -7.43
N PHE A 48 -1.87 6.64 -7.22
CA PHE A 48 -2.40 5.41 -6.64
C PHE A 48 -3.28 4.72 -7.68
N ASP A 49 -3.22 3.39 -7.73
CA ASP A 49 -4.13 2.62 -8.58
C ASP A 49 -5.54 2.65 -7.99
N GLY A 50 -6.46 3.30 -8.69
CA GLY A 50 -7.87 3.37 -8.35
C GLY A 50 -8.73 2.38 -9.15
N PRO A 51 -10.00 2.17 -8.74
CA PRO A 51 -10.95 1.40 -9.53
C PRO A 51 -11.15 2.06 -10.90
N GLN A 52 -11.34 1.26 -11.97
CA GLN A 52 -11.65 1.78 -13.30
C GLN A 52 -13.16 2.03 -13.40
N ILE A 53 -13.59 3.22 -13.00
CA ILE A 53 -15.01 3.65 -12.94
C ILE A 53 -15.23 4.95 -13.73
N SER A 54 -16.42 5.09 -14.29
CA SER A 54 -16.84 6.24 -15.09
C SER A 54 -17.50 7.32 -14.22
N GLU A 55 -17.47 8.56 -14.70
CA GLU A 55 -18.27 9.70 -14.20
C GLU A 55 -19.78 9.42 -14.18
N THR A 56 -20.25 8.47 -15.00
CA THR A 56 -21.68 8.12 -15.10
C THR A 56 -22.07 6.90 -14.30
N ASP A 57 -21.11 6.23 -13.65
CA ASP A 57 -21.39 5.09 -12.78
C ASP A 57 -22.11 5.53 -11.50
N ALA A 58 -22.86 4.60 -10.90
CA ALA A 58 -23.56 4.84 -9.64
C ALA A 58 -22.60 5.23 -8.50
N ASP A 59 -21.40 4.66 -8.52
CA ASP A 59 -20.28 5.04 -7.66
C ASP A 59 -19.36 5.97 -8.45
N ASN A 60 -19.67 7.27 -8.44
CA ASN A 60 -18.95 8.27 -9.23
C ASN A 60 -17.57 8.59 -8.60
N PRO A 61 -16.46 8.57 -9.36
CA PRO A 61 -15.11 8.77 -8.84
C PRO A 61 -14.85 10.15 -8.25
N PHE A 62 -15.58 11.17 -8.67
CA PHE A 62 -15.43 12.57 -8.23
C PHE A 62 -16.33 12.92 -7.06
N LEU A 63 -17.47 12.23 -6.91
CA LEU A 63 -18.47 12.51 -5.89
C LEU A 63 -18.37 11.58 -4.69
N ASN A 64 -17.98 10.32 -4.91
CA ASN A 64 -18.05 9.26 -3.90
C ASN A 64 -16.69 8.87 -3.32
N TYR A 65 -15.58 9.23 -3.97
CA TYR A 65 -14.23 8.88 -3.53
C TYR A 65 -13.43 10.11 -3.08
N ALA A 66 -12.76 10.00 -1.94
CA ALA A 66 -11.87 11.01 -1.42
C ALA A 66 -10.49 10.39 -1.13
N LEU A 67 -9.46 10.90 -1.79
CA LEU A 67 -8.06 10.56 -1.48
C LEU A 67 -7.49 11.59 -0.52
N GLN A 68 -6.97 11.14 0.61
CA GLN A 68 -6.22 11.96 1.56
C GLN A 68 -4.85 11.34 1.78
N VAL A 69 -3.81 12.18 1.74
CA VAL A 69 -2.42 11.79 1.96
C VAL A 69 -1.84 12.59 3.10
N ASP A 70 -1.32 11.89 4.09
CA ASP A 70 -0.64 12.47 5.22
C ASP A 70 0.86 12.58 4.96
N PHE A 71 1.36 13.81 4.83
CA PHE A 71 2.78 14.12 4.75
C PHE A 71 3.31 14.39 6.15
N GLN A 72 4.29 13.59 6.58
CA GLN A 72 4.88 13.71 7.92
C GLN A 72 6.37 14.01 7.84
N ASN A 73 6.82 14.99 8.63
CA ASN A 73 8.24 15.26 8.86
C ASN A 73 8.47 15.56 10.35
N GLY A 74 9.06 14.61 11.07
CA GLY A 74 9.25 14.73 12.51
C GLY A 74 7.91 14.84 13.25
N LYS A 75 7.61 16.03 13.78
CA LYS A 75 6.35 16.33 14.49
C LYS A 75 5.30 17.00 13.60
N ASP A 76 5.70 17.48 12.42
CA ASP A 76 4.81 18.17 11.50
C ASP A 76 4.02 17.15 10.69
N LEU A 77 2.72 17.39 10.55
CA LEU A 77 1.78 16.55 9.82
C LEU A 77 0.87 17.44 8.97
N TYR A 78 0.81 17.13 7.68
CA TYR A 78 -0.04 17.84 6.72
C TYR A 78 -0.88 16.84 5.93
N THR A 79 -2.19 16.88 6.12
CA THR A 79 -3.13 16.11 5.30
C THR A 79 -3.46 16.90 4.04
N VAL A 80 -3.17 16.32 2.88
CA VAL A 80 -3.44 16.89 1.57
C VAL A 80 -4.48 16.03 0.86
N HIS A 81 -5.49 16.69 0.30
CA HIS A 81 -6.49 16.02 -0.52
C HIS A 81 -5.96 15.83 -1.95
N GLY A 82 -6.09 14.62 -2.46
CA GLY A 82 -5.84 14.29 -3.86
C GLY A 82 -7.08 14.48 -4.72
N PHE A 83 -6.96 14.11 -5.99
CA PHE A 83 -8.04 14.10 -6.97
C PHE A 83 -8.00 12.80 -7.77
N TYR A 84 -9.12 12.46 -8.40
CA TYR A 84 -9.20 11.33 -9.33
C TYR A 84 -8.70 11.77 -10.70
N ALA A 85 -7.68 11.10 -11.23
CA ALA A 85 -7.15 11.35 -12.56
C ALA A 85 -7.80 10.37 -13.55
N ALA A 86 -8.68 10.87 -14.42
CA ALA A 86 -9.26 10.10 -15.52
C ALA A 86 -8.17 9.69 -16.54
N ASP A 87 -8.56 8.90 -17.55
CA ASP A 87 -7.67 8.36 -18.60
C ASP A 87 -6.95 9.43 -19.45
N GLY A 88 -7.34 10.71 -19.32
CA GLY A 88 -6.67 11.84 -19.95
C GLY A 88 -6.97 11.98 -21.44
N ASP A 89 -7.86 11.15 -22.00
CA ASP A 89 -8.28 11.19 -23.41
C ASP A 89 -9.63 11.91 -23.58
N ALA A 90 -9.89 12.88 -22.70
CA ALA A 90 -11.14 13.65 -22.63
C ALA A 90 -11.52 14.34 -23.95
N ALA A 91 -10.53 14.62 -24.81
CA ALA A 91 -10.74 15.23 -26.11
C ALA A 91 -11.48 14.32 -27.13
N GLU A 92 -11.34 12.99 -27.01
CA GLU A 92 -11.89 12.03 -27.98
C GLU A 92 -13.06 11.21 -27.41
N THR A 93 -13.20 11.14 -26.08
CA THR A 93 -14.21 10.29 -25.43
C THR A 93 -15.39 11.05 -24.83
N SER A 94 -15.38 12.39 -24.89
CA SER A 94 -16.34 13.24 -24.16
C SER A 94 -16.38 12.95 -22.65
N ALA A 95 -15.27 12.46 -22.06
CA ALA A 95 -15.11 12.39 -20.61
C ALA A 95 -15.01 13.82 -20.06
N ASN A 96 -15.90 14.19 -19.14
CA ASN A 96 -15.98 15.53 -18.57
C ASN A 96 -16.55 15.51 -17.15
#